data_AF-A0A943JNP8-F1
#
_entry.id   AF-A0A943JNP8-F1
#
_cell.length_a   1.000
_cell.length_b   1.000
_cell.length_c   1.000
_cell.angle_alpha   90.00
_cell.angle_beta   90.00
_cell.angle_gamma   90.00
#
_symmetry.space_group_name_H-M   'P 1'
#
loop_
_entity.id
_entity.type
_entity.pdbx_description
1 polymer ?
#
loop_
_entity_poly.entity_id
_entity_poly.type
_entity_poly.pdbx_seq_one_letter_code
_entity_poly.pdbx_strand_id
1 'polypeptide(L)'
;MKMIDFNEEEYKKAQAFDGETVKLPAGGYICKILNVKNEKSKNGKKMLSVALDIAEGEFSGFFMNQYENRKKTSNPENPAKFPNNAVVRYVLEGDYWLNRFKGLMTSLEKSNDNFSWLECNHDENKIKGLHIGAIFGEEEYEKMDGSIGTTTKVTQIRSTEIIKEGNYTVPEKKKLEKEEDPFENIGNSVNDLPF
;
A
#
# COMPACT_ATOMS: atom_id res chain seq x y z
N MET A 1 -18.56 -36.91 29.56
CA MET A 1 -17.88 -36.03 28.59
C MET A 1 -17.45 -34.78 29.36
N LYS A 2 -16.15 -34.50 29.49
CA LYS A 2 -15.70 -33.25 30.14
C LYS A 2 -15.88 -32.12 29.13
N MET A 3 -16.57 -31.07 29.56
CA MET A 3 -16.70 -29.84 28.78
C MET A 3 -15.33 -29.16 28.67
N ILE A 4 -15.11 -28.44 27.57
CA ILE A 4 -13.90 -27.63 27.38
C ILE A 4 -13.94 -26.47 28.38
N ASP A 5 -12.83 -26.22 29.07
CA ASP A 5 -12.69 -25.17 30.07
C ASP A 5 -12.05 -23.93 29.44
N PHE A 6 -12.81 -22.84 29.34
CA PHE A 6 -12.34 -21.54 28.85
C PHE A 6 -13.10 -20.41 29.56
N ASN A 7 -12.52 -19.21 29.60
CA ASN A 7 -13.15 -18.03 30.18
C ASN A 7 -14.22 -17.45 29.23
N GLU A 8 -15.48 -17.45 29.66
CA GLU A 8 -16.62 -17.02 28.84
C GLU A 8 -16.56 -15.53 28.46
N GLU A 9 -16.09 -14.66 29.36
CA GLU A 9 -16.01 -13.22 29.12
C GLU A 9 -14.84 -12.86 28.20
N GLU A 10 -13.76 -13.64 28.22
CA GLU A 10 -12.68 -13.54 27.23
C GLU A 10 -13.12 -14.08 25.87
N TYR A 11 -13.87 -15.18 25.85
CA TYR A 11 -14.42 -15.75 24.62
C TYR A 11 -15.39 -14.80 23.91
N LYS A 12 -16.31 -14.14 24.64
CA LYS A 12 -17.22 -13.14 24.08
C LYS A 12 -16.48 -11.94 23.45
N LYS A 13 -15.26 -11.65 23.92
CA LYS A 13 -14.40 -10.57 23.40
C LYS A 13 -13.43 -11.06 22.32
N ALA A 14 -13.21 -12.37 22.23
CA ALA A 14 -12.30 -12.96 21.26
C ALA A 14 -12.90 -12.81 19.86
N GLN A 15 -12.11 -12.24 18.95
CA GLN A 15 -12.45 -12.26 17.54
C GLN A 15 -12.23 -13.68 17.00
N ALA A 16 -13.26 -14.25 16.35
CA ALA A 16 -13.12 -15.53 15.68
C ALA A 16 -12.01 -15.45 14.63
N PHE A 17 -11.10 -16.42 14.66
CA PHE A 17 -10.09 -16.60 13.62
C PHE A 17 -10.65 -17.63 12.62
N ASP A 18 -11.35 -17.15 11.60
CA ASP A 18 -11.95 -17.97 10.54
C ASP A 18 -10.96 -18.33 9.41
N GLY A 19 -9.73 -17.81 9.48
CA GLY A 19 -8.70 -18.04 8.48
C GLY A 19 -8.91 -17.25 7.18
N GLU A 20 -10.01 -16.50 7.04
CA GLU A 20 -10.25 -15.66 5.87
C GLU A 20 -9.49 -14.33 6.03
N THR A 21 -8.34 -14.25 5.37
CA THR A 21 -7.67 -12.95 5.23
C THR A 21 -8.47 -12.11 4.24
N VAL A 22 -9.30 -11.20 4.74
CA VAL A 22 -10.01 -10.22 3.90
C VAL A 22 -8.99 -9.50 3.03
N LYS A 23 -9.07 -9.70 1.71
CA LYS A 23 -8.25 -9.01 0.72
C LYS A 23 -8.97 -7.75 0.27
N LEU A 24 -8.22 -6.67 0.11
CA LEU A 24 -8.76 -5.47 -0.53
C LEU A 24 -8.86 -5.72 -2.05
N PRO A 25 -10.05 -5.62 -2.67
CA PRO A 25 -10.17 -5.70 -4.12
C PRO A 25 -9.44 -4.54 -4.81
N ALA A 26 -8.92 -4.76 -6.02
CA ALA A 26 -8.44 -3.65 -6.83
C ALA A 26 -9.61 -2.73 -7.22
N GLY A 27 -9.38 -1.42 -7.20
CA GLY A 27 -10.45 -0.44 -7.31
C GLY A 27 -10.06 0.96 -6.86
N GLY A 28 -10.99 1.89 -7.01
CA GLY A 28 -10.86 3.26 -6.51
C GLY A 28 -11.49 3.39 -5.12
N TYR A 29 -10.77 4.02 -4.20
CA TYR A 29 -11.20 4.22 -2.83
C TYR A 29 -10.97 5.67 -2.40
N ILE A 30 -11.89 6.19 -1.59
CA ILE A 30 -11.67 7.43 -0.85
C ILE A 30 -10.85 7.08 0.39
N CYS A 31 -9.69 7.72 0.52
CA CYS A 31 -8.75 7.51 1.60
C CYS A 31 -8.59 8.76 2.45
N LYS A 32 -8.15 8.57 3.70
CA LYS A 32 -7.65 9.61 4.60
C LYS A 32 -6.14 9.49 4.74
N ILE A 33 -5.45 10.62 4.84
CA ILE A 33 -4.01 10.63 5.16
C ILE A 33 -3.82 10.44 6.66
N LEU A 34 -3.28 9.30 7.07
CA LEU A 34 -3.00 9.03 8.49
C LEU A 34 -1.72 9.71 8.97
N ASN A 35 -0.68 9.70 8.14
CA ASN A 35 0.62 10.24 8.52
C ASN A 35 1.43 10.65 7.30
N VAL A 36 2.36 11.56 7.53
CA VAL A 36 3.38 11.96 6.56
C VAL A 36 4.75 11.98 7.21
N LYS A 37 5.78 11.69 6.41
CA LYS A 37 7.17 11.71 6.86
C LYS A 37 8.08 12.24 5.77
N ASN A 38 8.81 13.31 6.10
CA ASN A 38 9.99 13.73 5.34
C ASN A 38 11.15 12.80 5.67
N GLU A 39 11.72 12.18 4.64
CA GLU A 39 12.83 11.24 4.77
C GLU A 39 13.72 11.25 3.52
N LYS A 40 14.67 10.33 3.48
CA LYS A 40 15.55 10.12 2.32
C LYS A 40 15.23 8.80 1.65
N SER A 41 15.25 8.78 0.32
CA SER A 41 15.25 7.55 -0.46
C SER A 41 16.54 6.74 -0.19
N LYS A 42 16.58 5.49 -0.67
CA LYS A 42 17.78 4.63 -0.60
C LYS A 42 19.04 5.31 -1.16
N ASN A 43 18.87 6.17 -2.16
CA ASN A 43 19.96 6.89 -2.83
C ASN A 43 20.19 8.30 -2.25
N GLY A 44 19.68 8.60 -1.04
CA GLY A 44 19.92 9.84 -0.33
C GLY A 44 19.07 11.05 -0.74
N LYS A 45 18.24 10.94 -1.79
CA LYS A 45 17.36 12.03 -2.27
C LYS A 45 16.22 12.33 -1.31
N LYS A 46 15.82 13.60 -1.18
CA LYS A 46 14.67 14.01 -0.36
C LYS A 46 13.39 13.34 -0.84
N MET A 47 12.58 12.85 0.10
CA MET A 47 11.38 12.07 -0.20
C MET A 47 10.29 12.33 0.84
N LEU A 48 9.05 12.47 0.39
CA LEU A 48 7.86 12.46 1.24
C LEU A 48 7.21 11.08 1.18
N SER A 49 7.00 10.45 2.34
CA SER A 49 6.17 9.26 2.50
C SER A 49 4.82 9.65 3.06
N VAL A 50 3.74 9.16 2.44
CA VAL A 50 2.34 9.44 2.81
C VAL A 50 1.64 8.12 3.09
N ALA A 51 1.19 7.93 4.33
CA ALA A 51 0.43 6.75 4.75
C ALA A 51 -1.08 7.02 4.62
N LEU A 52 -1.76 6.14 3.90
CA LEU A 52 -3.19 6.22 3.63
C LEU A 52 -3.94 5.12 4.36
N ASP A 53 -5.20 5.38 4.65
CA ASP A 53 -6.17 4.37 5.06
C ASP A 53 -7.51 4.64 4.39
N ILE A 54 -8.30 3.60 4.16
CA ILE A 54 -9.60 3.74 3.50
C ILE A 54 -10.54 4.46 4.48
N ALA A 55 -11.18 5.52 4.00
CA ALA A 55 -12.02 6.38 4.82
C ALA A 55 -13.49 5.93 4.81
N GLU A 56 -13.98 5.45 3.66
CA GLU A 56 -15.40 5.20 3.41
C GLU A 56 -15.64 3.80 2.84
N GLY A 57 -16.89 3.31 2.96
CA GLY A 57 -17.34 2.03 2.43
C GLY A 57 -16.98 0.82 3.30
N GLU A 58 -17.19 -0.37 2.74
CA GLU A 58 -17.02 -1.67 3.42
C GLU A 58 -15.59 -1.89 3.97
N PHE A 59 -14.58 -1.36 3.26
CA PHE A 59 -13.18 -1.51 3.63
C PHE A 59 -12.65 -0.34 4.47
N SER A 60 -13.50 0.51 5.06
CA SER A 60 -13.05 1.59 5.93
C SER A 60 -12.19 1.06 7.08
N GLY A 61 -11.04 1.70 7.34
CA GLY A 61 -10.11 1.28 8.39
C GLY A 61 -9.23 0.08 8.03
N PHE A 62 -9.28 -0.44 6.80
CA PHE A 62 -8.64 -1.70 6.42
C PHE A 62 -7.14 -1.78 6.78
N PHE A 63 -6.35 -0.75 6.47
CA PHE A 63 -4.91 -0.79 6.70
C PHE A 63 -4.56 -0.48 8.15
N MET A 64 -5.36 0.36 8.81
CA MET A 64 -5.21 0.61 10.24
C MET A 64 -5.51 -0.64 11.06
N ASN A 65 -6.58 -1.37 10.75
CA ASN A 65 -6.93 -2.64 11.41
C ASN A 65 -5.82 -3.69 11.24
N GLN A 66 -5.22 -3.79 10.04
CA GLN A 66 -4.04 -4.64 9.83
C GLN A 66 -2.86 -4.21 10.70
N TYR A 67 -2.59 -2.91 10.82
CA TYR A 67 -1.53 -2.39 11.67
C TYR A 67 -1.76 -2.69 13.15
N GLU A 68 -2.99 -2.46 13.64
CA GLU A 68 -3.40 -2.77 15.02
C GLU A 68 -3.23 -4.27 15.33
N ASN A 69 -3.61 -5.15 14.39
CA ASN A 69 -3.41 -6.58 14.56
C ASN A 69 -1.92 -6.97 14.61
N ARG A 70 -1.06 -6.36 13.78
CA ARG A 70 0.40 -6.57 13.85
C ARG A 70 1.00 -6.11 15.18
N LYS A 71 0.46 -5.05 15.80
CA LYS A 71 0.93 -4.58 17.11
C LYS A 71 0.76 -5.63 18.21
N LYS A 72 -0.31 -6.44 18.14
CA LYS A 72 -0.58 -7.50 19.14
C LYS A 72 0.54 -8.53 19.25
N THR A 73 1.30 -8.75 18.18
CA THR A 73 2.43 -9.70 18.13
C THR A 73 3.78 -9.02 17.96
N SER A 74 3.85 -7.69 18.09
CA SER A 74 5.09 -6.94 17.92
C SER A 74 5.90 -6.88 19.21
N ASN A 75 7.22 -6.67 19.07
CA ASN A 75 8.13 -6.48 20.19
C ASN A 75 9.18 -5.40 19.81
N PRO A 76 10.03 -4.94 20.76
CA PRO A 76 11.01 -3.91 20.46
C PRO A 76 12.02 -4.26 19.35
N GLU A 77 12.36 -5.54 19.18
CA GLU A 77 13.30 -6.00 18.13
C GLU A 77 12.62 -6.09 16.75
N ASN A 78 11.32 -6.37 16.73
CA ASN A 78 10.49 -6.42 15.53
C ASN A 78 9.21 -5.59 15.73
N PRO A 79 9.32 -4.25 15.66
CA PRO A 79 8.18 -3.37 15.85
C PRO A 79 7.19 -3.51 14.70
N ALA A 80 5.89 -3.41 15.01
CA ALA A 80 4.86 -3.42 13.99
C ALA A 80 5.08 -2.29 12.98
N LYS A 81 4.93 -2.62 11.69
CA LYS A 81 5.00 -1.66 10.59
C LYS A 81 3.65 -1.52 9.94
N PHE A 82 3.26 -0.28 9.65
CA PHE A 82 2.08 0.01 8.84
C PHE A 82 2.21 -0.67 7.47
N PRO A 83 1.12 -1.24 6.90
CA PRO A 83 1.16 -1.91 5.61
C PRO A 83 1.75 -1.02 4.51
N ASN A 84 2.88 -1.44 3.93
CA ASN A 84 3.57 -0.65 2.91
C ASN A 84 2.74 -0.47 1.62
N ASN A 85 1.74 -1.33 1.41
CA ASN A 85 0.81 -1.27 0.29
C ASN A 85 -0.05 0.00 0.27
N ALA A 86 -0.20 0.66 1.42
CA ALA A 86 -0.94 1.92 1.56
C ALA A 86 -0.02 3.11 1.84
N VAL A 87 1.29 2.98 1.54
CA VAL A 87 2.26 4.06 1.67
C VAL A 87 2.75 4.49 0.29
N VAL A 88 2.47 5.74 -0.07
CA VAL A 88 2.89 6.35 -1.33
C VAL A 88 4.12 7.22 -1.09
N ARG A 89 5.05 7.24 -2.04
CA ARG A 89 6.34 7.95 -1.88
C ARG A 89 6.63 8.84 -3.07
N TYR A 90 7.04 10.07 -2.78
CA TYR A 90 7.38 11.07 -3.78
C TYR A 90 8.79 11.59 -3.51
N VAL A 91 9.69 11.40 -4.47
CA VAL A 91 10.98 12.09 -4.45
C VAL A 91 10.73 13.58 -4.71
N LEU A 92 11.34 14.45 -3.92
CA LEU A 92 11.11 15.89 -3.96
C LEU A 92 12.18 16.62 -4.77
N GLU A 93 12.69 15.95 -5.81
CA GLU A 93 13.81 16.40 -6.65
C GLU A 93 13.63 15.87 -8.08
N GLY A 94 13.93 16.71 -9.06
CA GLY A 94 13.84 16.39 -10.49
C GLY A 94 12.41 16.42 -11.05
N ASP A 95 12.29 16.84 -12.30
CA ASP A 95 11.01 17.18 -12.94
C ASP A 95 10.00 16.04 -12.90
N TYR A 96 10.44 14.81 -13.21
CA TYR A 96 9.55 13.64 -13.25
C TYR A 96 8.85 13.37 -11.92
N TRP A 97 9.54 13.54 -10.79
CA TRP A 97 8.99 13.27 -9.47
C TRP A 97 8.28 14.48 -8.88
N LEU A 98 8.79 15.68 -9.13
CA LEU A 98 8.12 16.93 -8.74
C LEU A 98 6.77 17.08 -9.44
N ASN A 99 6.64 16.67 -10.70
CA ASN A 99 5.35 16.65 -11.39
C ASN A 99 4.33 15.71 -10.72
N ARG A 100 4.78 14.57 -10.20
CA ARG A 100 3.92 13.63 -9.45
C ARG A 100 3.54 14.18 -8.09
N PHE A 101 4.49 14.79 -7.39
CA PHE A 101 4.23 15.45 -6.12
C PHE A 101 3.22 16.59 -6.29
N LYS A 102 3.37 17.42 -7.33
CA LYS A 102 2.36 18.43 -7.69
C LYS A 102 1.00 17.80 -7.96
N GLY A 103 0.95 16.65 -8.65
CA GLY A 103 -0.27 15.88 -8.86
C GLY A 103 -0.96 15.44 -7.56
N LEU A 104 -0.20 15.04 -6.54
CA LEU A 104 -0.72 14.75 -5.19
C LEU A 104 -1.36 16.01 -4.58
N MET A 105 -0.64 17.13 -4.57
CA MET A 105 -1.14 18.37 -3.94
C MET A 105 -2.36 18.92 -4.65
N THR A 106 -2.37 18.97 -5.97
CA THR A 106 -3.55 19.37 -6.76
C THR A 106 -4.75 18.46 -6.49
N SER A 107 -4.53 17.16 -6.32
CA SER A 107 -5.62 16.23 -5.99
C SER A 107 -6.15 16.46 -4.57
N LEU A 108 -5.31 16.84 -3.62
CA LEU A 108 -5.70 17.21 -2.25
C LEU A 108 -6.51 18.49 -2.22
N GLU A 109 -6.05 19.54 -2.90
CA GLU A 109 -6.77 20.82 -3.01
C GLU A 109 -8.17 20.62 -3.62
N LYS A 110 -8.28 19.83 -4.69
CA LYS A 110 -9.59 19.48 -5.29
C LYS A 110 -10.50 18.64 -4.38
N SER A 111 -9.93 17.92 -3.42
CA SER A 111 -10.68 17.01 -2.56
C SER A 111 -11.10 17.64 -1.24
N ASN A 112 -10.56 18.81 -0.89
CA ASN A 112 -10.72 19.44 0.42
C ASN A 112 -10.85 20.96 0.23
N ASP A 113 -12.07 21.47 0.17
CA ASP A 113 -12.39 22.88 -0.18
C ASP A 113 -11.64 23.95 0.63
N ASN A 114 -11.26 23.64 1.87
CA ASN A 114 -10.57 24.56 2.79
C ASN A 114 -9.06 24.33 2.86
N PHE A 115 -8.48 23.61 1.90
CA PHE A 115 -7.05 23.32 1.86
C PHE A 115 -6.40 23.93 0.61
N SER A 116 -5.33 24.70 0.84
CA SER A 116 -4.45 25.23 -0.19
C SER A 116 -3.00 24.95 0.21
N TRP A 117 -2.26 24.27 -0.66
CA TRP A 117 -0.88 23.86 -0.37
C TRP A 117 0.07 25.06 -0.25
N LEU A 118 -0.17 26.08 -1.06
CA LEU A 118 0.61 27.31 -1.05
C LEU A 118 0.30 28.17 0.17
N GLU A 119 -0.99 28.34 0.51
CA GLU A 119 -1.41 29.15 1.66
C GLU A 119 -0.98 28.54 3.01
N CYS A 120 -0.85 27.21 3.06
CA CYS A 120 -0.33 26.53 4.23
C CYS A 120 1.21 26.52 4.32
N ASN A 121 1.90 27.35 3.53
CA ASN A 121 3.36 27.47 3.48
C ASN A 121 4.09 26.14 3.27
N HIS A 122 3.49 25.21 2.52
CA HIS A 122 4.05 23.89 2.27
C HIS A 122 4.29 23.04 3.55
N ASP A 123 3.57 23.29 4.64
CA ASP A 123 3.64 22.46 5.84
C ASP A 123 2.99 21.09 5.58
N GLU A 124 3.81 20.04 5.46
CA GLU A 124 3.31 18.69 5.19
C GLU A 124 2.37 18.18 6.29
N ASN A 125 2.46 18.67 7.52
CA ASN A 125 1.59 18.22 8.60
C ASN A 125 0.14 18.66 8.38
N LYS A 126 -0.09 19.71 7.57
CA LYS A 126 -1.43 20.19 7.23
C LYS A 126 -2.21 19.26 6.32
N ILE A 127 -1.55 18.27 5.69
CA ILE A 127 -2.25 17.29 4.86
C ILE A 127 -2.73 16.07 5.66
N LYS A 128 -2.31 15.91 6.91
CA LYS A 128 -2.82 14.83 7.78
C LYS A 128 -4.31 15.02 8.04
N GLY A 129 -5.07 13.95 7.95
CA GLY A 129 -6.53 13.95 8.10
C GLY A 129 -7.30 14.39 6.86
N LEU A 130 -6.64 14.93 5.82
CA LEU A 130 -7.31 15.26 4.56
C LEU A 130 -7.72 14.00 3.78
N HIS A 131 -8.76 14.15 2.97
CA HIS A 131 -9.26 13.10 2.10
C HIS A 131 -8.65 13.17 0.71
N ILE A 132 -8.48 12.01 0.08
CA ILE A 132 -7.90 11.88 -1.25
C ILE A 132 -8.47 10.65 -1.96
N GLY A 133 -8.52 10.66 -3.28
CA GLY A 133 -8.79 9.47 -4.07
C GLY A 133 -7.54 8.64 -4.30
N ALA A 134 -7.63 7.32 -4.14
CA ALA A 134 -6.54 6.40 -4.44
C ALA A 134 -7.04 5.21 -5.27
N ILE A 135 -6.31 4.87 -6.32
CA ILE A 135 -6.57 3.69 -7.14
C ILE A 135 -5.61 2.60 -6.69
N PHE A 136 -6.18 1.47 -6.26
CA PHE A 136 -5.46 0.29 -5.85
C PHE A 136 -5.45 -0.74 -6.97
N GLY A 137 -4.27 -1.30 -7.25
CA GLY A 137 -4.06 -2.36 -8.23
C GLY A 137 -3.39 -3.57 -7.59
N GLU A 138 -3.49 -4.71 -8.26
CA GLU A 138 -2.86 -5.96 -7.83
C GLU A 138 -1.43 -6.06 -8.35
N GLU A 139 -0.52 -6.57 -7.52
CA GLU A 139 0.81 -7.02 -7.93
C GLU A 139 1.13 -8.41 -7.36
N GLU A 140 1.85 -9.19 -8.15
CA GLU A 140 2.42 -10.44 -7.69
C GLU A 140 3.70 -10.18 -6.90
N TYR A 141 3.93 -11.04 -5.91
CA TYR A 141 5.15 -11.05 -5.13
C TYR A 141 5.53 -12.49 -4.80
N GLU A 142 6.82 -12.75 -4.68
CA GLU A 142 7.31 -14.03 -4.20
C GLU A 142 7.17 -14.10 -2.68
N LYS A 143 6.52 -15.14 -2.17
CA LYS A 143 6.41 -15.41 -0.74
C LYS A 143 7.71 -16.06 -0.24
N MET A 144 7.84 -16.13 1.08
CA MET A 144 8.99 -16.78 1.73
C MET A 144 9.15 -18.26 1.37
N ASP A 145 8.08 -18.93 0.97
CA ASP A 145 8.07 -20.34 0.53
C ASP A 145 8.35 -20.52 -0.98
N GLY A 146 8.68 -19.44 -1.70
CA GLY A 146 8.89 -19.43 -3.15
C GLY A 146 7.59 -19.43 -3.97
N SER A 147 6.42 -19.55 -3.35
CA SER A 147 5.14 -19.48 -4.08
C SER A 147 4.78 -18.04 -4.43
N ILE A 148 4.04 -17.86 -5.53
CA ILE A 148 3.58 -16.53 -5.94
C ILE A 148 2.33 -16.14 -5.13
N GLY A 149 2.43 -15.01 -4.45
CA GLY A 149 1.32 -14.31 -3.81
C GLY A 149 0.77 -13.19 -4.69
N THR A 150 -0.36 -12.63 -4.28
CA THR A 150 -0.92 -11.41 -4.89
C THR A 150 -1.29 -10.45 -3.77
N THR A 151 -0.94 -9.19 -3.96
CA THR A 151 -1.23 -8.11 -3.02
C THR A 151 -1.86 -6.94 -3.74
N THR A 152 -2.72 -6.21 -3.04
CA THR A 152 -3.35 -4.99 -3.54
C THR A 152 -2.69 -3.78 -2.89
N LYS A 153 -2.30 -2.77 -3.69
CA LYS A 153 -1.59 -1.57 -3.22
C LYS A 153 -2.00 -0.32 -3.98
N VAL A 154 -1.72 0.84 -3.40
CA VAL A 154 -1.88 2.12 -4.07
C VAL A 154 -0.97 2.19 -5.30
N THR A 155 -1.56 2.46 -6.45
CA THR A 155 -0.85 2.64 -7.72
C THR A 155 -0.89 4.07 -8.21
N GLN A 156 -2.02 4.77 -7.97
CA GLN A 156 -2.25 6.11 -8.46
C GLN A 156 -3.06 6.93 -7.45
N ILE A 157 -2.82 8.24 -7.44
CA ILE A 157 -3.59 9.22 -6.66
C ILE A 157 -4.46 10.05 -7.61
N ARG A 158 -5.68 10.35 -7.16
CA ARG A 158 -6.70 11.16 -7.85
C ARG A 158 -7.46 12.01 -6.83
N SER A 159 -8.30 12.93 -7.30
CA SER A 159 -9.27 13.60 -6.42
C SER A 159 -10.34 12.63 -5.95
N THR A 160 -10.99 12.93 -4.83
CA THR A 160 -12.14 12.14 -4.34
C THR A 160 -13.30 12.15 -5.34
N GLU A 161 -13.51 13.27 -6.03
CA GLU A 161 -14.49 13.41 -7.12
C GLU A 161 -14.31 12.34 -8.21
N ILE A 162 -13.09 12.15 -8.74
CA ILE A 162 -12.81 11.13 -9.76
C ILE A 162 -13.20 9.72 -9.30
N ILE A 163 -12.99 9.41 -8.00
CA ILE A 163 -13.37 8.11 -7.44
C ILE A 163 -14.89 8.00 -7.33
N LYS A 164 -15.56 9.05 -6.85
CA LYS A 164 -17.04 9.10 -6.72
C LYS A 164 -17.74 8.95 -8.06
N GLU A 165 -17.19 9.56 -9.10
CA GLU A 165 -17.74 9.50 -10.46
C GLU A 165 -17.40 8.20 -11.20
N GLY A 166 -16.49 7.38 -10.66
CA GLY A 166 -16.01 6.18 -11.36
C GLY A 166 -15.14 6.50 -12.58
N ASN A 167 -14.62 7.72 -12.71
CA ASN A 167 -13.85 8.17 -13.87
C ASN A 167 -12.37 7.76 -13.78
N TYR A 168 -12.12 6.48 -13.58
CA TYR A 168 -10.79 5.93 -13.46
C TYR A 168 -10.70 4.52 -14.04
N THR A 169 -9.48 4.09 -14.32
CA THR A 169 -9.19 2.73 -14.77
C THR A 169 -8.37 2.02 -13.71
N VAL A 170 -8.79 0.81 -13.33
CA VAL A 170 -8.00 -0.08 -12.49
C VAL A 170 -6.87 -0.65 -13.35
N PRO A 171 -5.59 -0.49 -12.96
CA PRO A 171 -4.48 -1.05 -13.72
C PRO A 171 -4.57 -2.58 -13.80
N GLU A 172 -4.09 -3.15 -14.90
CA GLU A 172 -3.91 -4.60 -14.98
C GLU A 172 -2.97 -5.10 -13.89
N LYS A 173 -3.21 -6.33 -13.43
CA LYS A 173 -2.39 -6.98 -12.40
C LYS A 173 -0.94 -7.04 -12.86
N LYS A 174 -0.04 -6.43 -12.09
CA LYS A 174 1.39 -6.47 -12.34
C LYS A 174 1.94 -7.85 -11.98
N LYS A 175 2.42 -8.60 -12.97
CA LYS A 175 3.07 -9.89 -12.75
C LYS A 175 4.50 -9.73 -12.25
N LEU A 176 4.99 -10.73 -11.53
CA LEU A 176 6.38 -10.77 -11.11
C LEU A 176 7.24 -11.12 -12.33
N GLU A 177 8.20 -10.26 -12.67
CA GLU A 177 9.20 -10.56 -13.70
C GLU A 177 10.10 -11.66 -13.16
N LYS A 178 10.08 -12.84 -13.79
CA LYS A 178 11.10 -13.86 -13.55
C LYS A 178 12.31 -13.48 -14.39
N GLU A 179 13.47 -13.31 -13.77
CA GLU A 179 14.73 -13.41 -14.52
C GLU A 179 14.79 -14.86 -15.02
N GLU A 180 14.55 -15.07 -16.31
CA GLU A 180 14.87 -16.34 -16.95
C GLU A 180 16.39 -16.48 -16.89
N ASP A 181 16.90 -17.48 -16.17
CA ASP A 181 18.31 -17.80 -16.17
C ASP A 181 18.69 -18.22 -17.60
N PRO A 182 19.53 -17.46 -18.34
CA PRO A 182 19.88 -17.77 -19.72
C PRO A 182 20.58 -19.14 -19.88
N PHE A 183 20.99 -19.76 -18.77
CA PHE A 183 21.72 -21.03 -18.75
C PHE A 183 20.84 -22.25 -18.48
N GLU A 184 19.54 -22.12 -18.16
CA GLU A 184 18.67 -23.30 -17.94
C GLU A 184 18.40 -24.13 -19.22
N ASN A 185 18.73 -23.62 -20.41
CA ASN A 185 18.59 -24.34 -21.68
C ASN A 185 19.90 -24.87 -22.30
N ILE A 186 21.04 -24.81 -21.61
CA ILE A 186 22.30 -25.42 -22.10
C ILE A 186 22.52 -26.79 -21.42
N GLY A 187 21.55 -27.67 -21.61
CA GLY A 187 21.58 -29.05 -21.14
C GLY A 187 21.11 -29.99 -22.24
N ASN A 188 21.88 -30.08 -23.33
CA ASN A 188 22.06 -31.27 -24.19
C ASN A 188 22.62 -30.89 -25.56
N SER A 189 23.95 -30.71 -25.65
CA SER A 189 24.71 -30.90 -26.90
C SER A 189 26.21 -30.93 -26.61
N VAL A 190 26.66 -31.90 -25.80
CA VAL A 190 28.05 -32.35 -25.87
C VAL A 190 28.14 -33.36 -27.01
N ASN A 191 28.30 -32.86 -28.24
CA ASN A 191 28.84 -33.58 -29.40
C ASN A 191 28.92 -32.59 -30.56
N ASP A 192 30.07 -31.94 -30.68
CA ASP A 192 30.73 -31.52 -31.94
C ASP A 192 31.58 -30.28 -31.67
N LEU A 193 32.82 -30.53 -31.26
CA LEU A 193 33.91 -29.57 -31.48
C LEU A 193 34.81 -30.16 -32.57
N PRO A 194 34.69 -29.71 -33.83
CA PRO A 194 35.82 -29.58 -34.71
C PRO A 194 36.43 -28.18 -34.54
N PHE A 195 37.76 -28.17 -34.43
CA PHE A 195 38.70 -27.02 -34.33
C PHE A 195 39.00 -26.49 -32.93
#